data_AF-A0A8B7NJF1-F1
#
_entry.id   AF-A0A8B7NJF1-F1
#
_cell.length_a   1.000
_cell.length_b   1.000
_cell.length_c   1.000
_cell.angle_alpha   90.00
_cell.angle_beta   90.00
_cell.angle_gamma   90.00
#
_symmetry.space_group_name_H-M   'P 1'
#
loop_
_entity.id
_entity.type
_entity.pdbx_description
1 polymer ?
#
loop_
_entity_poly.entity_id
_entity_poly.type
_entity_poly.pdbx_seq_one_letter_code
_entity_poly.pdbx_strand_id
1 'polypeptide(L)'
;MNRGFLLLVVAAASVSAQTVPSSCELALTSVDRSLEKIGRTCNYRMAWDSYNAIENCRWYSGTMSMYNVEVCDPIVFDYMKCILKASGLLKVDGSFDDAAFQKTTLQDKCNSDVKFSTAYKLCKNSTMKYLNYYRFVWCLNGKLQL
;
A
#
# COMPACT_ATOMS: atom_id res chain seq x y z
N MET A 1 4.13 12.59 -70.48
CA MET A 1 4.65 11.92 -69.27
C MET A 1 4.27 12.76 -68.05
N ASN A 2 3.19 12.41 -67.36
CA ASN A 2 2.75 13.10 -66.14
C ASN A 2 3.32 12.36 -64.92
N ARG A 3 4.28 12.97 -64.23
CA ARG A 3 4.82 12.48 -62.95
C ARG A 3 3.97 13.07 -61.82
N GLY A 4 2.93 12.36 -61.41
CA GLY A 4 2.15 12.70 -60.22
C GLY A 4 2.92 12.30 -58.96
N PHE A 5 3.34 13.30 -58.18
CA PHE A 5 3.88 13.12 -56.83
C PHE A 5 2.73 12.78 -55.88
N LEU A 6 2.68 11.54 -55.42
CA LEU A 6 1.79 11.09 -54.34
C LEU A 6 2.43 11.44 -52.99
N LEU A 7 1.88 12.44 -52.31
CA LEU A 7 2.24 12.79 -50.93
C LEU A 7 1.53 11.83 -49.96
N LEU A 8 2.29 10.91 -49.36
CA LEU A 8 1.83 10.06 -48.26
C LEU A 8 1.82 10.90 -46.97
N VAL A 9 0.63 11.35 -46.56
CA VAL A 9 0.42 11.95 -45.24
C VAL A 9 0.27 10.82 -44.22
N VAL A 10 1.33 10.54 -43.47
CA VAL A 10 1.26 9.66 -42.31
C VAL A 10 0.67 10.45 -41.15
N ALA A 11 -0.61 10.22 -40.86
CA ALA A 11 -1.24 10.73 -39.65
C ALA A 11 -0.71 9.95 -38.44
N ALA A 12 0.25 10.53 -37.71
CA ALA A 12 0.63 10.04 -36.40
C ALA A 12 -0.50 10.37 -35.42
N ALA A 13 -1.38 9.41 -35.16
CA ALA A 13 -2.32 9.50 -34.05
C ALA A 13 -1.52 9.45 -32.75
N SER A 14 -1.31 10.60 -32.11
CA SER A 14 -0.80 10.66 -30.74
C SER A 14 -1.88 10.12 -29.81
N VAL A 15 -1.89 8.81 -29.59
CA VAL A 15 -2.67 8.19 -28.52
C VAL A 15 -2.10 8.76 -27.22
N SER A 16 -2.85 9.63 -26.56
CA SER A 16 -2.58 10.02 -25.18
C SER A 16 -2.58 8.75 -24.35
N ALA A 17 -1.40 8.31 -23.93
CA ALA A 17 -1.24 7.15 -23.08
C ALA A 17 -1.87 7.47 -21.71
N GLN A 18 -3.16 7.16 -21.56
CA GLN A 18 -3.75 6.98 -20.24
C GLN A 18 -3.08 5.74 -19.66
N THR A 19 -2.20 5.93 -18.68
CA THR A 19 -1.60 4.84 -17.93
C THR A 19 -2.72 4.11 -17.20
N VAL A 20 -3.15 2.97 -17.74
CA VAL A 20 -4.09 2.08 -17.07
C VAL A 20 -3.37 1.53 -15.83
N PRO A 21 -3.95 1.66 -14.62
CA PRO A 21 -3.32 1.13 -13.41
C PRO A 21 -3.03 -0.37 -13.54
N SER A 22 -1.89 -0.80 -12.99
CA SER A 22 -1.52 -2.22 -13.03
C SER A 22 -2.50 -3.07 -12.19
N SER A 23 -2.57 -4.37 -12.47
CA SER A 23 -3.35 -5.31 -11.64
C SER A 23 -2.91 -5.30 -10.18
N CYS A 24 -1.63 -5.04 -9.93
CA CYS A 24 -1.07 -4.95 -8.59
C CYS A 24 -1.50 -3.66 -7.88
N GLU A 25 -1.44 -2.51 -8.57
CA GLU A 25 -1.92 -1.22 -8.04
C GLU A 25 -3.40 -1.26 -7.67
N LEU A 26 -4.23 -1.87 -8.52
CA LEU A 26 -5.66 -2.06 -8.24
C LEU A 26 -5.88 -2.98 -7.03
N ALA A 27 -5.11 -4.06 -6.92
CA ALA A 27 -5.18 -4.96 -5.77
C ALA A 27 -4.86 -4.22 -4.47
N LEU A 28 -3.75 -3.46 -4.43
CA LEU A 28 -3.32 -2.71 -3.25
C LEU A 28 -4.28 -1.58 -2.86
N THR A 29 -4.84 -0.86 -3.84
CA THR A 29 -5.88 0.13 -3.58
C THR A 29 -7.13 -0.50 -2.95
N SER A 30 -7.43 -1.75 -3.29
CA SER A 30 -8.54 -2.49 -2.68
C SER A 30 -8.27 -2.89 -1.23
N VAL A 31 -7.00 -3.09 -0.85
CA VAL A 31 -6.60 -3.40 0.53
C VAL A 31 -6.90 -2.21 1.44
N ASP A 32 -6.58 -1.00 1.00
CA ASP A 32 -6.79 0.24 1.76
C ASP A 32 -8.26 0.43 2.17
N ARG A 33 -9.18 0.22 1.23
CA ARG A 33 -10.64 0.25 1.52
C ARG A 33 -11.08 -0.85 2.48
N SER A 34 -10.43 -2.00 2.44
CA SER A 34 -10.76 -3.14 3.31
C SER A 34 -10.28 -2.91 4.74
N LEU A 35 -9.14 -2.24 4.91
CA LEU A 35 -8.58 -1.89 6.21
C LEU A 35 -9.55 -1.06 7.05
N GLU A 36 -10.19 -0.05 6.48
CA GLU A 36 -11.18 0.76 7.21
C GLU A 36 -12.35 -0.08 7.75
N LYS A 37 -12.82 -1.05 6.94
CA LYS A 37 -13.94 -1.92 7.33
C LYS A 37 -13.53 -2.86 8.46
N ILE A 38 -12.35 -3.48 8.37
CA ILE A 38 -11.84 -4.41 9.38
C ILE A 38 -11.48 -3.65 10.66
N GLY A 39 -10.87 -2.47 10.52
CA GLY A 39 -10.50 -1.60 11.64
C GLY A 39 -11.69 -1.26 12.55
N ARG A 40 -12.89 -1.05 11.99
CA ARG A 40 -14.13 -0.84 12.79
C ARG A 40 -14.48 -1.98 13.74
N THR A 41 -13.99 -3.19 13.49
CA THR A 41 -14.21 -4.35 14.37
C THR A 41 -13.21 -4.43 15.52
N CYS A 42 -12.11 -3.67 15.44
CA CYS A 42 -11.08 -3.59 16.47
C CYS A 42 -11.31 -2.34 17.32
N ASN A 43 -11.55 -2.49 18.62
CA ASN A 43 -11.80 -1.35 19.51
C ASN A 43 -10.56 -0.43 19.58
N TYR A 44 -10.66 0.76 19.00
CA TYR A 44 -9.50 1.59 18.66
C TYR A 44 -9.41 2.92 19.39
N ARG A 45 -10.51 3.37 20.01
CA ARG A 45 -10.70 4.79 20.30
C ARG A 45 -9.58 5.40 21.16
N MET A 46 -9.19 4.71 22.23
CA MET A 46 -8.13 5.21 23.14
C MET A 46 -6.73 5.23 22.50
N ALA A 47 -6.42 4.26 21.65
CA ALA A 47 -5.14 4.20 20.94
C ALA A 47 -5.04 5.32 19.90
N TRP A 48 -6.14 5.59 19.18
CA TRP A 48 -6.20 6.69 18.21
C TRP A 48 -6.09 8.07 18.85
N ASP A 49 -6.76 8.28 19.98
CA ASP A 49 -6.70 9.56 20.70
C ASP A 49 -5.27 9.82 21.19
N SER A 50 -4.62 8.80 21.77
CA SER A 50 -3.22 8.88 22.22
C SER A 50 -2.26 9.11 21.05
N TYR A 51 -2.50 8.43 19.93
CA TYR A 51 -1.72 8.57 18.70
C TYR A 51 -1.81 9.98 18.11
N ASN A 52 -3.01 10.56 18.04
CA ASN A 52 -3.22 11.90 17.47
C ASN A 52 -2.79 13.04 18.40
N ALA A 53 -2.66 12.77 19.69
CA ALA A 53 -2.13 13.73 20.67
C ALA A 53 -0.65 14.04 20.42
N ILE A 54 0.10 13.12 19.80
CA ILE A 54 1.52 13.30 19.48
C ILE A 54 1.64 13.83 18.05
N GLU A 55 2.15 15.06 17.91
CA GLU A 55 2.29 15.76 16.63
C GLU A 55 3.03 14.91 15.58
N ASN A 56 4.14 14.28 15.98
CA ASN A 56 4.98 13.43 15.14
C ASN A 56 4.36 12.07 14.79
N CYS A 57 3.20 11.73 15.38
CA CYS A 57 2.48 10.51 15.04
C CYS A 57 1.33 10.77 14.08
N ARG A 58 0.87 12.02 13.92
CA ARG A 58 -0.29 12.33 13.08
C ARG A 58 -0.10 11.84 11.65
N TRP A 59 -0.95 10.92 11.24
CA TRP A 59 -0.90 10.25 9.94
C TRP A 59 -1.10 11.20 8.76
N TYR A 60 -1.83 12.30 8.98
CA TYR A 60 -2.30 13.24 7.96
C TYR A 60 -1.41 14.49 7.80
N SER A 61 -0.30 14.62 8.51
CA SER A 61 0.54 15.84 8.44
C SER A 61 1.34 15.97 7.14
N GLY A 62 1.21 15.03 6.20
CA GLY A 62 1.76 15.15 4.83
C GLY A 62 3.29 15.01 4.74
N THR A 63 3.99 14.87 5.87
CA THR A 63 5.46 14.73 5.90
C THR A 63 5.86 13.50 6.70
N MET A 64 6.09 12.39 5.98
CA MET A 64 6.65 11.15 6.51
C MET A 64 8.01 11.34 7.22
N SER A 65 8.69 12.48 6.98
CA SER A 65 9.98 12.82 7.58
C SER A 65 9.93 13.11 9.08
N MET A 66 8.76 13.41 9.65
CA MET A 66 8.61 13.68 11.08
C MET A 66 8.13 12.46 11.87
N TYR A 67 7.87 11.34 11.21
CA TYR A 67 7.29 10.16 11.85
C TYR A 67 8.28 9.44 12.78
N ASN A 68 8.03 9.48 14.09
CA ASN A 68 8.86 8.74 15.05
C ASN A 68 8.35 7.30 15.20
N VAL A 69 8.94 6.39 14.43
CA VAL A 69 8.59 4.95 14.41
C VAL A 69 8.61 4.34 15.82
N GLU A 70 9.60 4.68 16.64
CA GLU A 70 9.78 4.05 17.96
C GLU A 70 8.78 4.54 19.00
N VAL A 71 8.18 5.71 18.79
CA VAL A 71 7.16 6.29 19.67
C VAL A 71 5.75 5.94 19.17
N CYS A 72 5.52 6.07 17.87
CA CYS A 72 4.18 6.05 17.29
C CYS A 72 3.66 4.63 17.01
N ASP A 73 4.50 3.75 16.47
CA ASP A 73 4.05 2.40 16.11
C ASP A 73 3.63 1.57 17.34
N PRO A 74 4.30 1.63 18.51
CA PRO A 74 3.84 0.91 19.70
C PRO A 74 2.44 1.31 20.19
N ILE A 75 2.03 2.56 20.01
CA ILE A 75 0.70 3.06 20.45
C ILE A 75 -0.42 2.34 19.71
N VAL A 76 -0.21 2.04 18.43
CA VAL A 76 -1.21 1.39 17.57
C VAL A 76 -0.99 -0.12 17.46
N PHE A 77 0.03 -0.69 18.11
CA PHE A 77 0.44 -2.08 17.95
C PHE A 77 -0.71 -3.08 18.17
N ASP A 78 -1.41 -2.99 19.30
CA ASP A 78 -2.49 -3.93 19.63
C ASP A 78 -3.68 -3.80 18.66
N TYR A 79 -3.96 -2.58 18.21
CA TYR A 79 -4.98 -2.34 17.19
C TYR A 79 -4.59 -2.96 15.84
N MET A 80 -3.35 -2.77 15.39
CA MET A 80 -2.85 -3.35 14.15
C MET A 80 -2.81 -4.87 14.22
N LYS A 81 -2.41 -5.42 15.37
CA LYS A 81 -2.43 -6.86 15.63
C LYS A 81 -3.85 -7.43 15.56
N CYS A 82 -4.84 -6.71 16.09
CA CYS A 82 -6.25 -7.07 15.92
C CYS A 82 -6.67 -7.09 14.45
N ILE A 83 -6.31 -6.06 13.66
CA ILE A 83 -6.62 -6.01 12.23
C ILE A 83 -5.99 -7.19 11.48
N LEU A 84 -4.71 -7.47 11.72
CA LEU A 84 -4.02 -8.58 11.08
C LEU A 84 -4.67 -9.91 11.44
N LYS A 85 -5.06 -10.10 12.70
CA LYS A 85 -5.79 -11.29 13.13
C LYS A 85 -7.15 -11.41 12.43
N ALA A 86 -7.94 -10.34 12.40
CA ALA A 86 -9.25 -10.31 11.74
C ALA A 86 -9.15 -10.50 10.22
N SER A 87 -8.02 -10.13 9.62
CA SER A 87 -7.73 -10.33 8.19
C SER A 87 -7.16 -11.72 7.87
N GLY A 88 -6.87 -12.55 8.87
CA GLY A 88 -6.17 -13.82 8.67
C GLY A 88 -4.72 -13.67 8.22
N LEU A 89 -4.07 -12.54 8.54
CA LEU A 89 -2.70 -12.18 8.15
C LEU A 89 -1.71 -12.22 9.32
N LEU A 90 -2.15 -12.73 10.47
CA LEU A 90 -1.32 -12.94 11.64
C LEU A 90 -1.07 -14.43 11.83
N LYS A 91 0.21 -14.82 11.81
CA LYS A 91 0.61 -16.20 12.11
C LYS A 91 0.41 -16.52 13.58
N VAL A 92 0.49 -17.81 13.91
CA VAL A 92 0.39 -18.31 15.29
C VAL A 92 1.48 -17.74 16.20
N ASP A 93 2.68 -17.48 15.66
CA ASP A 93 3.79 -16.86 16.38
C ASP A 93 3.64 -15.33 16.55
N GLY A 94 2.54 -14.75 16.03
CA GLY A 94 2.27 -13.32 16.08
C GLY A 94 2.99 -12.49 15.02
N SER A 95 3.70 -13.11 14.08
CA SER A 95 4.31 -12.42 12.94
C SER A 95 3.34 -12.23 11.77
N PHE A 96 3.67 -11.28 10.88
CA PHE A 96 2.92 -11.05 9.65
C PHE A 96 3.02 -12.24 8.69
N ASP A 97 1.90 -12.66 8.11
CA ASP A 97 1.84 -13.73 7.13
C ASP A 97 1.97 -13.23 5.69
N ASP A 98 3.21 -13.21 5.20
CA ASP A 98 3.51 -12.81 3.82
C ASP A 98 2.78 -13.67 2.78
N ALA A 99 2.72 -14.99 3.00
CA ALA A 99 2.13 -15.91 2.04
C ALA A 99 0.63 -15.70 1.98
N ALA A 100 -0.02 -15.53 3.13
CA ALA A 100 -1.43 -15.16 3.18
C ALA A 100 -1.67 -13.80 2.53
N PHE A 101 -0.83 -12.78 2.79
CA PHE A 101 -1.01 -11.47 2.18
C PHE A 101 -0.92 -11.52 0.65
N GLN A 102 0.08 -12.19 0.08
CA GLN A 102 0.18 -12.33 -1.39
C GLN A 102 -1.03 -13.09 -1.96
N LYS A 103 -1.39 -14.22 -1.34
CA LYS A 103 -2.39 -15.13 -1.90
C LYS A 103 -3.83 -14.68 -1.67
N THR A 104 -4.19 -14.27 -0.46
CA THR A 104 -5.58 -13.95 -0.10
C THR A 104 -5.89 -12.48 -0.32
N THR A 105 -4.96 -11.59 0.04
CA THR A 105 -5.18 -10.15 0.00
C THR A 105 -4.89 -9.58 -1.38
N LEU A 106 -3.75 -9.96 -1.98
CA LEU A 106 -3.38 -9.50 -3.31
C LEU A 106 -3.84 -10.43 -4.44
N GLN A 107 -4.36 -11.62 -4.11
CA GLN A 107 -4.80 -12.62 -5.09
C GLN A 107 -3.71 -12.95 -6.13
N ASP A 108 -2.45 -12.97 -5.69
CA ASP A 108 -1.26 -13.20 -6.53
C ASP A 108 -1.05 -12.18 -7.68
N LYS A 109 -1.82 -11.08 -7.70
CA LYS A 109 -1.81 -10.06 -8.77
C LYS A 109 -0.53 -9.22 -8.84
N CYS A 110 0.35 -9.36 -7.84
CA CYS A 110 1.59 -8.62 -7.70
C CYS A 110 2.86 -9.48 -7.88
N ASN A 111 2.73 -10.80 -8.07
CA ASN A 111 3.88 -11.72 -8.03
C ASN A 111 4.91 -11.47 -9.15
N SER A 112 4.46 -10.97 -10.30
CA SER A 112 5.33 -10.62 -11.43
C SER A 112 5.70 -9.14 -11.50
N ASP A 113 5.22 -8.32 -10.55
CA ASP A 113 5.45 -6.88 -10.56
C ASP A 113 6.81 -6.55 -9.92
N VAL A 114 7.75 -6.07 -10.76
CA VAL A 114 9.12 -5.77 -10.33
C VAL A 114 9.17 -4.59 -9.36
N LYS A 115 8.32 -3.56 -9.56
CA LYS A 115 8.24 -2.41 -8.66
C LYS A 115 7.75 -2.86 -7.29
N PHE A 116 6.71 -3.70 -7.28
CA PHE A 116 6.17 -4.28 -6.05
C PHE A 116 7.21 -5.12 -5.32
N SER A 117 7.88 -6.07 -5.99
CA SER A 117 8.87 -6.94 -5.33
C SER A 117 10.01 -6.14 -4.67
N THR A 118 10.44 -5.05 -5.32
CA THR A 118 11.46 -4.14 -4.80
C THR A 118 10.94 -3.36 -3.59
N ALA A 119 9.74 -2.79 -3.69
CA ALA A 119 9.11 -2.03 -2.61
C ALA A 119 8.77 -2.90 -1.40
N TYR A 120 8.34 -4.14 -1.62
CA TYR A 120 7.82 -5.04 -0.59
C TYR A 120 8.80 -5.26 0.55
N LYS A 121 10.05 -5.61 0.22
CA LYS A 121 11.09 -5.85 1.24
C LYS A 121 11.37 -4.59 2.06
N LEU A 122 11.48 -3.44 1.41
CA LEU A 122 11.75 -2.15 2.06
C LEU A 122 10.60 -1.74 2.99
N CYS A 123 9.37 -1.77 2.48
CA CYS A 123 8.18 -1.42 3.24
C CYS A 123 7.96 -2.37 4.40
N LYS A 124 8.11 -3.68 4.20
CA LYS A 124 8.00 -4.68 5.27
C LYS A 124 8.99 -4.41 6.39
N ASN A 125 10.28 -4.27 6.07
CA ASN A 125 11.33 -4.09 7.08
C ASN A 125 11.12 -2.82 7.93
N SER A 126 10.57 -1.76 7.34
CA SER A 126 10.36 -0.47 8.00
C SER A 126 9.06 -0.37 8.83
N THR A 127 8.11 -1.29 8.65
CA THR A 127 6.76 -1.18 9.23
C THR A 127 6.34 -2.40 10.03
N MET A 128 6.78 -3.59 9.65
CA MET A 128 6.32 -4.85 10.25
C MET A 128 7.06 -5.22 11.54
N LYS A 129 8.11 -4.49 11.92
CA LYS A 129 8.72 -4.60 13.28
C LYS A 129 7.67 -4.42 14.38
N TYR A 130 6.72 -3.51 14.16
CA TYR A 130 5.60 -3.23 15.06
C TYR A 130 4.25 -3.58 14.41
N LEU A 131 4.26 -4.48 13.42
CA LEU A 131 3.05 -4.92 12.71
C LEU A 131 2.20 -3.75 12.16
N ASN A 132 2.80 -2.60 11.84
CA ASN A 132 2.03 -1.43 11.42
C ASN A 132 1.51 -1.61 9.98
N TYR A 133 0.36 -2.26 9.88
CA TYR A 133 -0.19 -2.72 8.61
C TYR A 133 -0.68 -1.58 7.72
N TYR A 134 -1.22 -0.51 8.30
CA TYR A 134 -1.57 0.69 7.54
C TYR A 134 -0.32 1.35 6.92
N ARG A 135 0.77 1.51 7.69
CA ARG A 135 2.01 2.10 7.14
C ARG A 135 2.61 1.22 6.06
N PHE A 136 2.50 -0.09 6.20
CA PHE A 136 2.96 -1.03 5.20
C PHE A 136 2.22 -0.88 3.87
N VAL A 137 0.88 -0.91 3.89
CA VAL A 137 0.05 -0.75 2.67
C VAL A 137 0.28 0.62 2.03
N TRP A 138 0.41 1.66 2.85
CA TRP A 138 0.65 3.01 2.34
C TRP A 138 2.06 3.16 1.72
N CYS A 139 3.09 2.58 2.35
CA CYS A 139 4.43 2.51 1.78
C CYS A 139 4.43 1.80 0.42
N LEU A 140 3.71 0.69 0.28
CA LEU A 140 3.58 -0.03 -0.99
C LEU A 140 2.90 0.83 -2.06
N ASN A 141 1.75 1.44 -1.74
CA ASN A 141 1.03 2.32 -2.66
C ASN A 141 1.91 3.48 -3.14
N GLY A 142 2.60 4.16 -2.21
CA GLY A 142 3.49 5.27 -2.55
C GLY A 142 4.69 4.87 -3.41
N LYS A 143 5.11 3.60 -3.41
CA LYS A 143 6.22 3.10 -4.26
C LYS A 143 5.79 2.57 -5.62
N LEU A 144 4.50 2.29 -5.80
CA LEU A 144 3.95 1.84 -7.08
C LEU A 144 3.46 2.99 -7.94
N GLN A 145 2.92 4.04 -7.32
CA GLN A 145 2.45 5.26 -7.99
C GLN A 145 3.58 6.18 -8.50
N LEU A 146 4.84 5.86 -8.17
CA LEU A 146 6.06 6.54 -8.65
C LEU A 146 6.73 5.71 -9.77
#